data_AF-A0AAD9W8Z6-F1
#
_entry.id   AF-A0AAD9W8Z6-F1
#
_cell.length_a   1.000
_cell.length_b   1.000
_cell.length_c   1.000
_cell.angle_alpha   90.00
_cell.angle_beta   90.00
_cell.angle_gamma   90.00
#
_symmetry.space_group_name_H-M   'P 1'
#
loop_
_entity.id
_entity.type
_entity.pdbx_description
1 polymer ?
#
loop_
_entity_poly.entity_id
_entity_poly.type
_entity_poly.pdbx_seq_one_letter_code
_entity_poly.pdbx_strand_id
1 'polypeptide(L)'
;MATSQSDSQSQVSPDPVTAGLLNQLREELGRQSEKIIFTCGGTIPIFEPGQDFATDNTKISSVSEPVTIRWDPASPETPASQAKLILPLAGDSQGNLVKLISDLEPASFGYHGKDVFDETYRKAFKMDTDKFASTFNPYECGIIDSIAQVLLPSTPESDLRRGVRAELYKLNVYSSPSGKFKPHIDTPRGSTQFGSLVVCLPLEHEGGQLQVRHKGKEVTYDWGSHKDQISWAAFYSDCEHEVLEVKSGYRLTLTYNLYAVRGGGMLTGIEPPVLDATQLPIYLSLKNIVDNKAFMPEGGYLGFYCSHAYAHTNTDAIILPDMLKGLDMVIWETFGRLGLEASVKPVLNVEDFYQYEDEPRDPMIVGNDRALQMSNMMRIEDYDQMDEQIEQWRGGETVNFKEIHWLTKPNHKELQLAYIAYGNEESLESFYSYCAIIARVQPSGARSN
;
A
#
# COMPACT_ATOMS: atom_id res chain seq x y z
N MET A 1 -54.63 -21.90 32.42
CA MET A 1 -54.09 -22.96 31.56
C MET A 1 -53.65 -22.33 30.26
N ALA A 2 -52.36 -22.06 30.13
CA ALA A 2 -51.71 -21.69 28.88
C ALA A 2 -50.31 -22.30 28.94
N THR A 3 -50.12 -23.35 28.16
CA THR A 3 -48.94 -24.20 28.08
C THR A 3 -47.78 -23.41 27.45
N SER A 4 -46.70 -23.26 28.20
CA SER A 4 -45.39 -22.84 27.70
C SER A 4 -44.78 -23.97 26.86
N GLN A 5 -44.78 -23.83 25.54
CA GLN A 5 -43.91 -24.61 24.67
C GLN A 5 -42.49 -24.03 24.80
N SER A 6 -41.65 -24.74 25.55
CA SER A 6 -40.21 -24.57 25.47
C SER A 6 -39.75 -25.15 24.13
N ASP A 7 -39.28 -24.30 23.22
CA ASP A 7 -38.47 -24.72 22.08
C ASP A 7 -37.13 -25.25 22.60
N SER A 8 -37.13 -26.49 23.06
CA SER A 8 -35.91 -27.27 23.22
C SER A 8 -35.47 -27.66 21.80
N GLN A 9 -34.67 -26.80 21.16
CA GLN A 9 -33.85 -27.25 20.05
C GLN A 9 -32.99 -28.41 20.55
N SER A 10 -33.36 -29.62 20.15
CA SER A 10 -32.57 -30.82 20.38
C SER A 10 -31.26 -30.66 19.60
N GLN A 11 -30.24 -30.09 20.24
CA GLN A 11 -28.88 -30.27 19.77
C GLN A 11 -28.60 -31.77 19.84
N VAL A 12 -28.62 -32.43 18.68
CA VAL A 12 -28.18 -33.81 18.54
C VAL A 12 -26.79 -33.86 19.15
N SER A 13 -26.65 -34.59 20.26
CA SER A 13 -25.33 -34.76 20.88
C SER A 13 -24.44 -35.44 19.84
N PRO A 14 -23.30 -34.84 19.46
CA PRO A 14 -22.42 -35.40 18.46
C PRO A 14 -22.04 -36.82 18.88
N ASP A 15 -21.88 -37.72 17.92
CA ASP A 15 -21.38 -39.07 18.21
C ASP A 15 -20.03 -38.97 18.96
N PRO A 16 -19.64 -39.99 19.74
CA PRO A 16 -18.47 -39.92 20.61
C PRO A 16 -17.17 -39.54 19.88
N VAL A 17 -17.03 -39.89 18.61
CA VAL A 17 -15.86 -39.54 17.79
C VAL A 17 -15.88 -38.05 17.47
N THR A 18 -17.01 -37.54 16.98
CA THR A 18 -17.19 -36.10 16.72
C THR A 18 -17.05 -35.27 17.99
N ALA A 19 -17.58 -35.73 19.13
CA ALA A 19 -17.41 -35.06 20.42
C ALA A 19 -15.95 -34.98 20.87
N GLY A 20 -15.19 -36.06 20.67
CA GLY A 20 -13.75 -36.10 20.91
C GLY A 20 -12.96 -35.13 20.02
N LEU A 21 -13.25 -35.11 18.71
CA LEU A 21 -12.63 -34.19 17.75
C LEU A 21 -12.94 -32.72 18.06
N LEU A 22 -14.18 -32.39 18.44
CA LEU A 22 -14.57 -31.04 18.84
C LEU A 22 -13.85 -30.60 20.12
N ASN A 23 -13.61 -31.51 21.08
CA ASN A 23 -12.83 -31.19 22.28
C ASN A 23 -11.36 -30.94 21.96
N GLN A 24 -10.75 -31.76 21.10
CA GLN A 24 -9.39 -31.51 20.60
C GLN A 24 -9.29 -30.16 19.88
N LEU A 25 -10.28 -29.84 19.04
CA LEU A 25 -10.35 -28.55 18.35
C LEU A 25 -10.48 -27.39 19.36
N ARG A 26 -11.31 -27.51 20.40
CA ARG A 26 -11.44 -26.48 21.46
C ARG A 26 -10.13 -26.28 22.23
N GLU A 27 -9.45 -27.35 22.59
CA GLU A 27 -8.15 -27.29 23.26
C GLU A 27 -7.08 -26.62 22.38
N GLU A 28 -7.05 -26.94 21.08
CA GLU A 28 -6.15 -26.31 20.12
C GLU A 28 -6.50 -24.83 19.92
N LEU A 29 -7.79 -24.48 19.73
CA LEU A 29 -8.24 -23.09 19.63
C LEU A 29 -7.90 -22.29 20.90
N GLY A 30 -8.00 -22.90 22.08
CA GLY A 30 -7.55 -22.33 23.35
C GLY A 30 -6.05 -22.02 23.32
N ARG A 31 -5.21 -23.01 22.98
CA ARG A 31 -3.74 -22.86 22.86
C ARG A 31 -3.33 -21.81 21.81
N GLN A 32 -4.05 -21.71 20.69
CA GLN A 32 -3.74 -20.73 19.64
C GLN A 32 -4.21 -19.32 20.01
N SER A 33 -5.30 -19.17 20.77
CA SER A 33 -5.78 -17.87 21.23
C SER A 33 -4.76 -17.11 22.10
N GLU A 34 -3.88 -17.86 22.80
CA GLU A 34 -2.76 -17.32 23.56
C GLU A 34 -1.63 -16.74 22.67
N LYS A 35 -1.65 -16.97 21.36
CA LYS A 35 -0.66 -16.46 20.41
C LYS A 35 -1.19 -15.35 19.49
N ILE A 36 -2.49 -15.04 19.56
CA ILE A 36 -3.11 -14.02 18.70
C ILE A 36 -2.59 -12.62 19.05
N ILE A 37 -2.15 -11.91 18.01
CA ILE A 37 -1.75 -10.50 18.04
C ILE A 37 -3.03 -9.64 18.03
N PHE A 38 -3.16 -8.76 19.02
CA PHE A 38 -4.28 -7.82 19.15
C PHE A 38 -3.85 -6.35 19.03
N THR A 39 -2.53 -6.12 18.99
CA THR A 39 -1.92 -4.81 18.87
C THR A 39 -0.54 -4.95 18.22
N CYS A 40 -0.14 -3.96 17.45
CA CYS A 40 1.20 -3.82 16.90
C CYS A 40 1.66 -2.37 17.00
N GLY A 41 2.96 -2.12 16.85
CA GLY A 41 3.50 -0.77 16.92
C GLY A 41 4.95 -0.72 16.45
N GLY A 42 5.47 0.49 16.35
CA GLY A 42 6.82 0.73 15.85
C GLY A 42 7.22 2.20 15.96
N THR A 43 8.37 2.51 15.36
CA THR A 43 8.95 3.85 15.33
C THR A 43 9.31 4.23 13.89
N ILE A 44 9.13 5.50 13.55
CA ILE A 44 9.50 6.09 12.26
C ILE A 44 10.56 7.17 12.53
N PRO A 45 11.80 7.00 12.06
CA PRO A 45 12.82 8.05 12.13
C PRO A 45 12.41 9.30 11.36
N ILE A 46 12.89 10.47 11.80
CA ILE A 46 12.64 11.75 11.14
C ILE A 46 13.90 12.21 10.42
N PHE A 47 13.75 12.66 9.18
CA PHE A 47 14.84 13.17 8.35
C PHE A 47 15.41 14.47 8.91
N GLU A 48 16.74 14.53 9.06
CA GLU A 48 17.47 15.77 9.34
C GLU A 48 18.09 16.32 8.05
N PRO A 49 17.83 17.60 7.68
CA PRO A 49 18.43 18.20 6.49
C PRO A 49 19.97 18.16 6.55
N GLY A 50 20.59 17.35 5.68
CA GLY A 50 22.05 17.22 5.58
C GLY A 50 22.63 15.82 5.79
N GLN A 51 21.80 14.81 6.13
CA GLN A 51 22.21 13.40 6.07
C GLN A 51 21.89 12.80 4.70
N ASP A 52 22.93 12.56 3.90
CA ASP A 52 22.82 11.79 2.66
C ASP A 52 22.57 10.31 2.99
N PHE A 53 21.31 9.93 3.12
CA PHE A 53 20.93 8.55 2.85
C PHE A 53 20.73 8.45 1.34
N ALA A 54 21.53 7.61 0.68
CA ALA A 54 21.33 7.28 -0.73
C ALA A 54 19.84 6.97 -0.94
N THR A 55 19.15 7.81 -1.71
CA THR A 55 17.72 7.68 -2.00
C THR A 55 17.54 6.51 -2.96
N ASP A 56 17.53 5.32 -2.39
CA ASP A 56 17.04 4.11 -3.04
C ASP A 56 15.52 4.26 -3.18
N ASN A 57 15.09 4.97 -4.24
CA ASN A 57 13.69 5.27 -4.56
C ASN A 57 12.82 4.02 -4.80
N THR A 58 13.39 2.82 -4.66
CA THR A 58 12.70 1.53 -4.72
C THR A 58 12.12 1.11 -3.35
N LYS A 59 12.58 1.72 -2.26
CA LYS A 59 12.02 1.51 -0.92
C LYS A 59 11.05 2.63 -0.59
N ILE A 60 9.80 2.28 -0.27
CA ILE A 60 8.89 3.21 0.41
C ILE A 60 9.65 3.74 1.62
N SER A 61 9.85 5.06 1.64
CA SER A 61 10.60 5.75 2.67
C SER A 61 10.03 5.40 4.05
N SER A 62 10.77 4.60 4.81
CA SER A 62 10.46 4.33 6.23
C SER A 62 10.87 5.50 7.13
N VAL A 63 11.08 6.69 6.57
CA VAL A 63 11.43 7.94 7.27
C VAL A 63 10.34 8.99 7.01
N SER A 64 10.11 9.85 8.00
CA SER A 64 9.21 11.00 7.90
C SER A 64 10.01 12.29 7.75
N GLU A 65 9.51 13.26 6.99
CA GLU A 65 9.94 14.65 7.12
C GLU A 65 9.52 15.22 8.49
N PRO A 66 10.11 16.35 8.96
CA PRO A 66 9.62 17.05 10.14
C PRO A 66 8.13 17.36 10.06
N VAL A 67 7.40 16.99 11.11
CA VAL A 67 5.94 17.09 11.13
C VAL A 67 5.53 18.51 11.47
N THR A 68 4.74 19.13 10.60
CA THR A 68 4.14 20.43 10.86
C THR A 68 2.66 20.25 11.24
N ILE A 69 2.27 20.78 12.40
CA ILE A 69 0.88 21.00 12.79
C ILE A 69 0.53 22.47 12.59
N ARG A 70 -0.55 22.76 11.89
CA ARG A 70 -1.18 24.09 11.82
C ARG A 70 -2.57 24.01 12.38
N TRP A 71 -3.04 25.04 13.07
CA TRP A 71 -4.37 25.06 13.67
C TRP A 71 -5.04 26.42 13.53
N ASP A 72 -6.34 26.42 13.74
CA ASP A 72 -7.15 27.62 13.88
C ASP A 72 -6.96 28.18 15.31
N PRO A 73 -6.27 29.31 15.50
CA PRO A 73 -6.03 29.86 16.83
C PRO A 73 -7.31 30.45 17.41
N ALA A 74 -7.45 30.42 18.74
CA ALA A 74 -8.65 30.95 19.42
C ALA A 74 -8.84 32.46 19.20
N SER A 75 -7.74 33.21 19.02
CA SER A 75 -7.77 34.62 18.62
C SER A 75 -7.53 34.76 17.11
N PRO A 76 -8.48 35.32 16.34
CA PRO A 76 -8.32 35.53 14.90
C PRO A 76 -7.16 36.45 14.51
N GLU A 77 -6.65 37.26 15.45
CA GLU A 77 -5.52 38.16 15.21
C GLU A 77 -4.16 37.46 15.37
N THR A 78 -4.15 36.19 15.81
CA THR A 78 -2.91 35.42 15.99
C THR A 78 -2.22 35.23 14.63
N PRO A 79 -0.96 35.67 14.46
CA PRO A 79 -0.24 35.46 13.22
C PRO A 79 -0.12 33.97 12.88
N ALA A 80 -0.22 33.62 11.60
CA ALA A 80 -0.08 32.23 11.14
C ALA A 80 1.28 31.60 11.50
N SER A 81 2.32 32.42 11.68
CA SER A 81 3.64 31.98 12.17
C SER A 81 3.61 31.49 13.62
N GLN A 82 2.63 31.91 14.42
CA GLN A 82 2.42 31.49 15.81
C GLN A 82 1.39 30.36 15.93
N ALA A 83 0.56 30.15 14.92
CA ALA A 83 -0.39 29.03 14.80
C ALA A 83 0.21 27.85 13.99
N LYS A 84 1.49 27.56 14.23
CA LYS A 84 2.25 26.49 13.56
C LYS A 84 3.25 25.86 14.53
N LEU A 85 3.29 24.53 14.60
CA LEU A 85 4.27 23.77 15.38
C LEU A 85 5.02 22.83 14.44
N ILE A 86 6.35 22.87 14.47
CA ILE A 86 7.20 21.94 13.72
C ILE A 86 7.88 21.00 14.71
N LEU A 87 7.87 19.71 14.40
CA LEU A 87 8.31 18.62 15.26
C LEU A 87 9.34 17.74 14.52
N PRO A 88 10.50 17.42 15.13
CA PRO A 88 10.95 17.78 16.48
C PRO A 88 11.07 19.29 16.71
N LEU A 89 10.93 19.73 17.96
CA LEU A 89 11.01 21.15 18.29
C LEU A 89 12.40 21.70 17.98
N ALA A 90 12.45 22.74 17.14
CA ALA A 90 13.67 23.50 16.86
C ALA A 90 13.41 25.01 17.02
N GLY A 91 14.41 25.74 17.54
CA GLY A 91 14.40 27.20 17.68
C GLY A 91 13.22 27.74 18.51
N ASP A 92 12.59 28.82 18.03
CA ASP A 92 11.50 29.55 18.72
C ASP A 92 10.16 28.78 18.79
N SER A 93 10.10 27.52 18.33
CA SER A 93 8.89 26.69 18.31
C SER A 93 8.29 26.41 19.70
N GLN A 94 9.06 26.64 20.77
CA GLN A 94 8.58 26.46 22.15
C GLN A 94 7.47 27.45 22.52
N GLY A 95 7.52 28.70 22.02
CA GLY A 95 6.42 29.66 22.19
C GLY A 95 5.14 29.20 21.48
N ASN A 96 5.30 28.59 20.30
CA ASN A 96 4.18 28.04 19.53
C ASN A 96 3.57 26.80 20.19
N LEU A 97 4.37 25.98 20.89
CA LEU A 97 3.84 24.87 21.69
C LEU A 97 2.93 25.41 22.80
N VAL A 98 3.39 26.41 23.57
CA VAL A 98 2.58 27.04 24.63
C VAL A 98 1.28 27.60 24.03
N LYS A 99 1.37 28.25 22.87
CA LYS A 99 0.20 28.77 22.16
C LYS A 99 -0.77 27.65 21.77
N LEU A 100 -0.30 26.57 21.14
CA LEU A 100 -1.11 25.39 20.83
C LEU A 100 -1.84 24.89 22.07
N ILE A 101 -1.14 24.65 23.18
CA ILE A 101 -1.77 24.15 24.41
C ILE A 101 -2.88 25.07 24.92
N SER A 102 -2.68 26.39 24.86
CA SER A 102 -3.71 27.36 25.26
C SER A 102 -4.92 27.46 24.34
N ASP A 103 -4.78 27.06 23.07
CA ASP A 103 -5.87 27.05 22.09
C ASP A 103 -6.61 25.69 22.06
N LEU A 104 -6.13 24.67 22.78
CA LEU A 104 -6.81 23.37 22.86
C LEU A 104 -7.99 23.39 23.83
N GLU A 105 -8.96 22.52 23.56
CA GLU A 105 -10.13 22.33 24.42
C GLU A 105 -9.94 21.13 25.36
N PRO A 106 -10.50 21.16 26.58
CA PRO A 106 -10.51 19.98 27.44
C PRO A 106 -11.23 18.79 26.79
N ALA A 107 -10.66 17.59 26.91
CA ALA A 107 -11.18 16.42 26.24
C ALA A 107 -12.28 15.73 27.07
N SER A 108 -13.47 15.59 26.49
CA SER A 108 -14.54 14.74 27.00
C SER A 108 -14.35 13.26 26.61
N PHE A 109 -15.15 12.37 27.19
CA PHE A 109 -15.24 10.95 26.80
C PHE A 109 -16.71 10.48 26.75
N GLY A 110 -16.97 9.46 25.94
CA GLY A 110 -18.31 8.89 25.81
C GLY A 110 -18.65 7.98 26.99
N TYR A 111 -19.82 8.21 27.60
CA TYR A 111 -20.38 7.35 28.65
C TYR A 111 -21.89 7.22 28.42
N HIS A 112 -22.38 6.00 28.21
CA HIS A 112 -23.78 5.70 27.84
C HIS A 112 -24.34 6.60 26.72
N GLY A 113 -23.54 6.83 25.66
CA GLY A 113 -23.96 7.62 24.50
C GLY A 113 -24.01 9.14 24.72
N LYS A 114 -23.47 9.65 25.83
CA LYS A 114 -23.30 11.08 26.10
C LYS A 114 -21.83 11.42 26.30
N ASP A 115 -21.43 12.62 25.90
CA ASP A 115 -20.11 13.15 26.22
C ASP A 115 -20.08 13.65 27.67
N VAL A 116 -19.15 13.13 28.45
CA VAL A 116 -18.93 13.47 29.86
C VAL A 116 -17.56 14.11 30.02
N PHE A 117 -17.50 15.17 30.83
CA PHE A 117 -16.26 15.81 31.25
C PHE A 117 -15.99 15.47 32.72
N ASP A 118 -14.94 14.69 32.97
CA ASP A 118 -14.47 14.32 34.31
C ASP A 118 -12.95 14.13 34.28
N GLU A 119 -12.22 15.07 34.86
CA GLU A 119 -10.75 15.06 34.90
C GLU A 119 -10.16 13.94 35.78
N THR A 120 -10.94 13.36 36.69
CA THR A 120 -10.48 12.21 37.47
C THR A 120 -10.36 10.96 36.61
N TYR A 121 -11.18 10.88 35.56
CA TYR A 121 -11.22 9.81 34.58
C TYR A 121 -10.36 10.10 33.35
N ARG A 122 -10.49 11.30 32.77
CA ARG A 122 -9.73 11.75 31.60
C ARG A 122 -9.28 13.19 31.79
N LYS A 123 -7.97 13.37 31.97
CA LYS A 123 -7.32 14.68 32.00
C LYS A 123 -6.45 14.83 30.76
N ALA A 124 -7.02 15.42 29.73
CA ALA A 124 -6.36 15.63 28.45
C ALA A 124 -6.97 16.83 27.74
N PHE A 125 -6.24 17.34 26.76
CA PHE A 125 -6.72 18.33 25.80
C PHE A 125 -6.90 17.68 24.43
N LYS A 126 -7.82 18.21 23.63
CA LYS A 126 -8.08 17.74 22.26
C LYS A 126 -8.24 18.89 21.27
N MET A 127 -8.09 18.56 20.00
CA MET A 127 -8.53 19.37 18.87
C MET A 127 -9.19 18.47 17.82
N ASP A 128 -10.36 18.87 17.34
CA ASP A 128 -11.11 18.16 16.31
C ASP A 128 -10.56 18.52 14.90
N THR A 129 -10.75 17.63 13.93
CA THR A 129 -10.06 17.68 12.62
C THR A 129 -10.41 18.86 11.72
N ASP A 130 -11.50 19.56 12.01
CA ASP A 130 -11.89 20.78 11.31
C ASP A 130 -11.11 22.01 11.79
N LYS A 131 -10.31 21.89 12.86
CA LYS A 131 -9.53 22.97 13.48
C LYS A 131 -8.02 22.84 13.30
N PHE A 132 -7.53 21.77 12.69
CA PHE A 132 -6.10 21.60 12.44
C PHE A 132 -5.79 20.81 11.18
N ALA A 133 -4.56 20.97 10.71
CA ALA A 133 -3.94 20.17 9.67
C ALA A 133 -2.57 19.66 10.13
N SER A 134 -2.21 18.46 9.69
CA SER A 134 -0.88 17.87 9.89
C SER A 134 -0.26 17.52 8.55
N THR A 135 1.05 17.71 8.41
CA THR A 135 1.80 17.20 7.25
C THR A 135 2.16 15.72 7.39
N PHE A 136 1.88 15.09 8.53
CA PHE A 136 2.17 13.67 8.73
C PHE A 136 1.16 12.78 8.00
N ASN A 137 1.68 11.87 7.18
CA ASN A 137 0.87 10.90 6.44
C ASN A 137 1.28 9.46 6.82
N PRO A 138 0.45 8.70 7.57
CA PRO A 138 0.81 7.33 7.97
C PRO A 138 0.89 6.35 6.79
N TYR A 139 0.28 6.67 5.64
CA TYR A 139 0.36 5.82 4.45
C TYR A 139 1.75 5.87 3.81
N GLU A 140 2.36 7.05 3.73
CA GLU A 140 3.69 7.24 3.13
C GLU A 140 4.81 6.59 3.95
N CYS A 141 4.61 6.47 5.27
CA CYS A 141 5.58 5.84 6.19
C CYS A 141 5.44 4.31 6.27
N GLY A 142 4.58 3.67 5.47
CA GLY A 142 4.35 2.22 5.52
C GLY A 142 3.64 1.69 6.78
N ILE A 143 3.12 2.58 7.63
CA ILE A 143 2.41 2.20 8.87
C ILE A 143 1.14 1.43 8.51
N ILE A 144 0.37 1.92 7.54
CA ILE A 144 -0.91 1.32 7.16
C ILE A 144 -0.72 -0.07 6.56
N ASP A 145 0.34 -0.26 5.75
CA ASP A 145 0.68 -1.57 5.20
C ASP A 145 1.11 -2.55 6.30
N SER A 146 1.92 -2.09 7.26
CA SER A 146 2.31 -2.89 8.43
C SER A 146 1.10 -3.34 9.25
N ILE A 147 0.14 -2.44 9.47
CA ILE A 147 -1.12 -2.74 10.14
C ILE A 147 -1.93 -3.77 9.36
N ALA A 148 -2.06 -3.61 8.03
CA ALA A 148 -2.80 -4.54 7.18
C ALA A 148 -2.21 -5.96 7.27
N GLN A 149 -0.88 -6.08 7.24
CA GLN A 149 -0.20 -7.38 7.30
C GLN A 149 -0.34 -8.06 8.67
N VAL A 150 -0.27 -7.29 9.77
CA VAL A 150 -0.23 -7.85 11.13
C VAL A 150 -1.63 -8.03 11.73
N LEU A 151 -2.54 -7.07 11.51
CA LEU A 151 -3.87 -7.07 12.11
C LEU A 151 -4.98 -7.52 11.14
N LEU A 152 -4.72 -7.60 9.83
CA LEU A 152 -5.67 -8.12 8.84
C LEU A 152 -5.01 -9.10 7.84
N PRO A 153 -4.27 -10.12 8.30
CA PRO A 153 -3.60 -11.05 7.39
C PRO A 153 -4.63 -11.71 6.46
N SER A 154 -4.39 -11.59 5.16
CA SER A 154 -5.20 -12.21 4.11
C SER A 154 -4.39 -13.35 3.47
N THR A 155 -5.01 -14.50 3.21
CA THR A 155 -4.33 -15.58 2.49
C THR A 155 -4.21 -15.24 1.00
N PRO A 156 -3.10 -15.61 0.32
CA PRO A 156 -2.91 -15.31 -1.10
C PRO A 156 -4.03 -15.83 -2.02
N GLU A 157 -4.68 -16.92 -1.59
CA GLU A 157 -5.74 -17.64 -2.31
C GLU A 157 -7.15 -17.07 -2.04
N SER A 158 -7.28 -16.07 -1.17
CA SER A 158 -8.58 -15.49 -0.81
C SER A 158 -8.96 -14.36 -1.76
N ASP A 159 -10.14 -14.47 -2.38
CA ASP A 159 -10.80 -13.39 -3.14
C ASP A 159 -11.01 -12.11 -2.28
N LEU A 160 -11.00 -12.26 -0.94
CA LEU A 160 -11.03 -11.15 0.00
C LEU A 160 -9.60 -10.67 0.28
N ARG A 161 -9.05 -9.82 -0.60
CA ARG A 161 -7.91 -8.97 -0.22
C ARG A 161 -8.42 -7.86 0.67
N ARG A 162 -7.96 -7.77 1.93
CA ARG A 162 -8.35 -6.69 2.85
C ARG A 162 -7.29 -5.60 2.84
N GLY A 163 -7.69 -4.39 2.48
CA GLY A 163 -6.91 -3.17 2.68
C GLY A 163 -7.33 -2.46 3.98
N VAL A 164 -6.55 -1.46 4.38
CA VAL A 164 -6.83 -0.62 5.53
C VAL A 164 -6.99 0.83 5.09
N ARG A 165 -8.07 1.47 5.52
CA ARG A 165 -8.25 2.93 5.44
C ARG A 165 -8.09 3.50 6.83
N ALA A 166 -7.05 4.31 7.04
CA ALA A 166 -6.90 5.18 8.20
C ALA A 166 -7.53 6.55 7.95
N GLU A 167 -8.35 6.99 8.89
CA GLU A 167 -9.05 8.27 8.89
C GLU A 167 -8.62 9.07 10.13
N LEU A 168 -8.02 10.25 9.93
CA LEU A 168 -7.63 11.11 11.03
C LEU A 168 -8.88 11.51 11.83
N TYR A 169 -8.81 11.36 13.15
CA TYR A 169 -9.96 11.57 14.03
C TYR A 169 -9.77 12.74 15.00
N LYS A 170 -8.60 12.86 15.64
CA LYS A 170 -8.31 13.98 16.56
C LYS A 170 -6.83 14.13 16.85
N LEU A 171 -6.47 15.30 17.35
CA LEU A 171 -5.22 15.56 18.05
C LEU A 171 -5.50 15.53 19.56
N ASN A 172 -4.65 14.88 20.35
CA ASN A 172 -4.73 14.91 21.82
C ASN A 172 -3.40 15.33 22.44
N VAL A 173 -3.47 16.08 23.54
CA VAL A 173 -2.33 16.36 24.41
C VAL A 173 -2.62 15.90 25.83
N TYR A 174 -1.69 15.16 26.41
CA TYR A 174 -1.64 14.87 27.84
C TYR A 174 -0.44 15.62 28.42
N SER A 175 -0.68 16.48 29.41
CA SER A 175 0.34 17.33 30.00
C SER A 175 0.68 16.93 31.43
N SER A 176 1.94 17.15 31.80
CA SER A 176 2.38 17.07 33.20
C SER A 176 1.58 18.01 34.11
N PRO A 177 1.39 17.67 35.40
CA PRO A 177 1.91 16.49 36.10
C PRO A 177 0.89 15.35 36.25
N SER A 178 -0.26 15.43 35.55
CA SER A 178 -1.41 14.55 35.86
C SER A 178 -2.25 14.17 34.65
N GLY A 179 -1.82 14.52 33.43
CA GLY A 179 -2.51 14.14 32.21
C GLY A 179 -2.59 12.63 32.08
N LYS A 180 -3.79 12.09 31.88
CA LYS A 180 -4.08 10.65 31.85
C LYS A 180 -5.42 10.34 31.20
N PHE A 181 -5.64 9.06 30.89
CA PHE A 181 -6.96 8.54 30.53
C PHE A 181 -7.10 7.13 31.10
N LYS A 182 -8.07 6.95 32.01
CA LYS A 182 -8.37 5.66 32.65
C LYS A 182 -8.77 4.57 31.63
N PRO A 183 -8.71 3.29 32.04
CA PRO A 183 -9.08 2.16 31.21
C PRO A 183 -10.44 2.34 30.55
N HIS A 184 -10.50 2.19 29.23
CA HIS A 184 -11.73 2.30 28.46
C HIS A 184 -11.63 1.47 27.17
N ILE A 185 -12.78 1.24 26.53
CA ILE A 185 -12.88 0.62 25.22
C ILE A 185 -13.48 1.64 24.27
N ASP A 186 -12.93 1.75 23.07
CA ASP A 186 -13.46 2.66 22.05
C ASP A 186 -14.85 2.18 21.59
N THR A 187 -15.79 3.11 21.47
CA THR A 187 -17.08 2.80 20.85
C THR A 187 -16.91 2.72 19.33
N PRO A 188 -17.25 1.60 18.67
CA PRO A 188 -17.20 1.51 17.22
C PRO A 188 -18.08 2.58 16.56
N ARG A 189 -17.56 3.27 15.55
CA ARG A 189 -18.22 4.39 14.85
C ARG A 189 -18.76 4.03 13.47
N GLY A 190 -18.46 2.83 12.98
CA GLY A 190 -18.94 2.34 11.68
C GLY A 190 -18.85 0.84 11.56
N SER A 191 -19.61 0.26 10.62
CA SER A 191 -19.71 -1.19 10.41
C SER A 191 -18.41 -1.84 9.94
N THR A 192 -17.48 -1.06 9.41
CA THR A 192 -16.18 -1.53 8.90
C THR A 192 -15.00 -1.06 9.75
N GLN A 193 -15.24 -0.31 10.84
CA GLN A 193 -14.18 0.05 11.76
C GLN A 193 -13.73 -1.21 12.49
N PHE A 194 -12.42 -1.47 12.50
CA PHE A 194 -11.85 -2.62 13.19
C PHE A 194 -10.84 -2.23 14.27
N GLY A 195 -10.34 -1.00 14.26
CA GLY A 195 -9.29 -0.58 15.18
C GLY A 195 -9.04 0.91 15.25
N SER A 196 -8.02 1.24 16.04
CA SER A 196 -7.51 2.58 16.28
C SER A 196 -6.00 2.59 16.05
N LEU A 197 -5.48 3.66 15.47
CA LEU A 197 -4.04 3.94 15.35
C LEU A 197 -3.74 5.21 16.15
N VAL A 198 -2.77 5.12 17.07
CA VAL A 198 -2.26 6.24 17.85
C VAL A 198 -0.83 6.52 17.41
N VAL A 199 -0.59 7.74 16.93
CA VAL A 199 0.73 8.23 16.51
C VAL A 199 1.19 9.28 17.50
N CYS A 200 2.29 9.04 18.20
CA CYS A 200 2.95 9.99 19.08
C CYS A 200 3.99 10.79 18.33
N LEU A 201 3.77 12.11 18.29
CA LEU A 201 4.69 13.05 17.67
C LEU A 201 5.88 13.31 18.62
N PRO A 202 7.06 13.70 18.08
CA PRO A 202 8.32 13.74 18.82
C PRO A 202 8.37 14.97 19.75
N LEU A 203 7.70 14.85 20.90
CA LEU A 203 7.77 15.79 22.02
C LEU A 203 8.25 15.04 23.26
N GLU A 204 9.22 15.64 23.95
CA GLU A 204 9.79 15.06 25.17
C GLU A 204 8.74 15.01 26.29
N HIS A 205 8.59 13.84 26.91
CA HIS A 205 7.71 13.62 28.05
C HIS A 205 8.19 12.44 28.92
N GLU A 206 7.77 12.39 30.17
CA GLU A 206 8.00 11.24 31.06
C GLU A 206 6.65 10.69 31.52
N GLY A 207 6.51 9.35 31.56
CA GLY A 207 5.22 8.70 31.81
C GLY A 207 4.34 8.72 30.55
N GLY A 208 3.02 8.65 30.72
CA GLY A 208 2.12 8.69 29.56
C GLY A 208 2.11 7.42 28.70
N GLN A 209 2.57 6.28 29.24
CA GLN A 209 2.56 5.01 28.51
C GLN A 209 1.15 4.67 28.04
N LEU A 210 1.05 4.12 26.83
CA LEU A 210 -0.19 3.54 26.31
C LEU A 210 -0.20 2.05 26.66
N GLN A 211 -1.16 1.62 27.48
CA GLN A 211 -1.36 0.21 27.79
C GLN A 211 -2.57 -0.30 27.03
N VAL A 212 -2.41 -1.42 26.31
CA VAL A 212 -3.47 -2.07 25.54
C VAL A 212 -3.66 -3.49 26.08
N ARG A 213 -4.92 -3.85 26.37
CA ARG A 213 -5.31 -5.11 26.98
C ARG A 213 -6.39 -5.81 26.17
N HIS A 214 -6.24 -7.12 26.02
CA HIS A 214 -7.25 -7.96 25.39
C HIS A 214 -7.14 -9.40 25.90
N LYS A 215 -8.25 -9.97 26.37
CA LYS A 215 -8.36 -11.36 26.87
C LYS A 215 -7.27 -11.73 27.90
N GLY A 216 -7.03 -10.87 28.88
CA GLY A 216 -6.08 -11.10 29.97
C GLY A 216 -4.60 -10.89 29.61
N LYS A 217 -4.30 -10.47 28.37
CA LYS A 217 -2.95 -10.03 27.97
C LYS A 217 -2.86 -8.51 28.00
N GLU A 218 -1.65 -8.00 28.24
CA GLU A 218 -1.33 -6.58 28.26
C GLU A 218 -0.05 -6.33 27.45
N VAL A 219 -0.06 -5.27 26.65
CA VAL A 219 1.13 -4.72 25.98
C VAL A 219 1.24 -3.25 26.38
N THR A 220 2.43 -2.84 26.81
CA THR A 220 2.73 -1.44 27.17
C THR A 220 3.63 -0.82 26.12
N TYR A 221 3.21 0.30 25.57
CA TYR A 221 4.00 1.14 24.68
C TYR A 221 4.51 2.36 25.45
N ASP A 222 5.83 2.45 25.62
CA ASP A 222 6.51 3.57 26.26
C ASP A 222 7.25 4.40 25.22
N TRP A 223 6.88 5.68 25.10
CA TRP A 223 7.37 6.61 24.08
C TRP A 223 8.03 7.85 24.67
N GLY A 224 8.14 7.96 25.99
CA GLY A 224 8.54 9.20 26.66
C GLY A 224 9.91 9.73 26.23
N SER A 225 10.85 8.83 25.98
CA SER A 225 12.22 9.17 25.58
C SER A 225 12.41 9.46 24.08
N HIS A 226 11.38 9.36 23.25
CA HIS A 226 11.48 9.44 21.79
C HIS A 226 11.24 10.87 21.27
N LYS A 227 12.24 11.74 21.43
CA LYS A 227 12.14 13.17 21.05
C LYS A 227 12.54 13.48 19.61
N ASP A 228 13.09 12.51 18.89
CA ASP A 228 13.69 12.60 17.57
C ASP A 228 13.05 11.63 16.56
N GLN A 229 12.05 10.86 17.00
CA GLN A 229 11.35 9.89 16.17
C GLN A 229 9.85 9.86 16.48
N ILE A 230 9.06 9.50 15.47
CA ILE A 230 7.61 9.30 15.63
C ILE A 230 7.41 7.89 16.14
N SER A 231 6.58 7.71 17.18
CA SER A 231 6.20 6.38 17.67
C SER A 231 4.74 6.11 17.38
N TRP A 232 4.36 4.85 17.16
CA TRP A 232 2.97 4.52 16.88
C TRP A 232 2.57 3.16 17.43
N ALA A 233 1.27 3.00 17.69
CA ALA A 233 0.65 1.71 17.98
C ALA A 233 -0.75 1.64 17.36
N ALA A 234 -1.12 0.46 16.88
CA ALA A 234 -2.45 0.15 16.37
C ALA A 234 -3.01 -1.09 17.07
N PHE A 235 -4.30 -1.07 17.38
CA PHE A 235 -4.98 -2.14 18.12
C PHE A 235 -6.45 -2.24 17.71
N TYR A 236 -7.07 -3.39 17.98
CA TYR A 236 -8.49 -3.59 17.67
C TYR A 236 -9.39 -2.72 18.55
N SER A 237 -10.55 -2.32 18.02
CA SER A 237 -11.47 -1.39 18.70
C SER A 237 -12.09 -1.96 19.98
N ASP A 238 -12.09 -3.29 20.14
CA ASP A 238 -12.58 -3.99 21.32
C ASP A 238 -11.48 -4.25 22.37
N CYS A 239 -10.27 -3.73 22.15
CA CYS A 239 -9.21 -3.74 23.16
C CYS A 239 -9.47 -2.65 24.21
N GLU A 240 -9.36 -3.03 25.49
CA GLU A 240 -9.31 -2.05 26.57
C GLU A 240 -7.95 -1.35 26.52
N HIS A 241 -7.92 -0.04 26.68
CA HIS A 241 -6.68 0.69 26.72
C HIS A 241 -6.72 1.88 27.69
N GLU A 242 -5.55 2.32 28.13
CA GLU A 242 -5.38 3.48 29.00
C GLU A 242 -4.11 4.26 28.69
N VAL A 243 -4.10 5.52 29.09
CA VAL A 243 -2.92 6.38 29.08
C VAL A 243 -2.53 6.65 30.53
N LEU A 244 -1.35 6.15 30.94
CA LEU A 244 -0.82 6.38 32.27
C LEU A 244 -0.49 7.87 32.50
N GLU A 245 -0.23 8.22 33.74
CA GLU A 245 0.03 9.62 34.12
C GLU A 245 1.30 10.16 33.47
N VAL A 246 1.18 11.31 32.79
CA VAL A 246 2.31 12.10 32.32
C VAL A 246 2.91 12.85 33.51
N LYS A 247 4.15 12.51 33.85
CA LYS A 247 4.90 13.08 34.97
C LYS A 247 5.65 14.35 34.57
N SER A 248 6.18 14.40 33.35
CA SER A 248 6.93 15.54 32.81
C SER A 248 6.60 15.76 31.33
N GLY A 249 6.70 16.99 30.85
CA GLY A 249 6.53 17.34 29.43
C GLY A 249 5.10 17.21 28.89
N TYR A 250 5.01 16.99 27.56
CA TYR A 250 3.75 16.95 26.81
C TYR A 250 3.72 15.75 25.86
N ARG A 251 2.76 14.86 26.06
CA ARG A 251 2.49 13.75 25.13
C ARG A 251 1.47 14.21 24.09
N LEU A 252 1.95 14.52 22.89
CA LEU A 252 1.13 14.94 21.75
C LEU A 252 0.90 13.78 20.78
N THR A 253 -0.36 13.49 20.47
CA THR A 253 -0.73 12.37 19.60
C THR A 253 -1.74 12.75 18.54
N LEU A 254 -1.63 12.11 17.37
CA LEU A 254 -2.68 12.02 16.36
C LEU A 254 -3.36 10.65 16.48
N THR A 255 -4.68 10.62 16.51
CA THR A 255 -5.47 9.38 16.55
C THR A 255 -6.22 9.20 15.25
N TYR A 256 -6.17 8.01 14.69
CA TYR A 256 -6.86 7.61 13.47
C TYR A 256 -7.82 6.45 13.75
N ASN A 257 -9.01 6.49 13.15
CA ASN A 257 -9.89 5.33 13.07
C ASN A 257 -9.44 4.43 11.91
N LEU A 258 -9.37 3.13 12.13
CA LEU A 258 -8.97 2.15 11.12
C LEU A 258 -10.18 1.37 10.61
N TYR A 259 -10.38 1.37 9.30
CA TYR A 259 -11.46 0.67 8.61
C TYR A 259 -10.92 -0.41 7.69
N ALA A 260 -11.55 -1.58 7.70
CA ALA A 260 -11.27 -2.64 6.76
C ALA A 260 -11.98 -2.35 5.44
N VAL A 261 -11.23 -2.37 4.34
CA VAL A 261 -11.76 -2.17 2.98
C VAL A 261 -11.37 -3.37 2.10
N ARG A 262 -12.08 -3.59 0.99
CA ARG A 262 -11.60 -4.54 -0.03
C ARG A 262 -10.44 -3.89 -0.79
N GLY A 263 -9.30 -4.58 -0.88
CA GLY A 263 -8.14 -4.17 -1.66
C GLY A 263 -8.46 -4.21 -3.16
N GLY A 264 -7.90 -3.27 -3.94
CA GLY A 264 -8.10 -3.19 -5.39
C GLY A 264 -9.06 -2.10 -5.90
N GLY A 265 -9.15 -0.94 -5.23
CA GLY A 265 -9.83 0.25 -5.81
C GLY A 265 -10.87 0.93 -4.92
N MET A 266 -11.25 0.34 -3.79
CA MET A 266 -12.32 0.88 -2.92
C MET A 266 -11.89 1.97 -1.91
N LEU A 267 -10.63 2.42 -1.90
CA LEU A 267 -10.30 3.71 -1.26
C LEU A 267 -11.08 4.87 -1.90
N THR A 268 -11.53 4.70 -3.14
CA THR A 268 -12.42 5.64 -3.85
C THR A 268 -13.89 5.55 -3.47
N GLY A 269 -14.31 4.47 -2.77
CA GLY A 269 -15.69 4.25 -2.34
C GLY A 269 -16.69 3.84 -3.43
N ILE A 270 -16.24 3.41 -4.63
CA ILE A 270 -17.11 3.10 -5.78
C ILE A 270 -16.91 1.64 -6.23
N GLU A 271 -17.95 0.80 -6.12
CA GLU A 271 -18.13 -0.41 -6.96
C GLU A 271 -19.20 -0.07 -8.02
N PRO A 272 -18.96 -0.29 -9.34
CA PRO A 272 -17.83 -0.99 -9.98
C PRO A 272 -16.58 -0.10 -10.11
N PRO A 273 -15.42 -0.62 -10.60
CA PRO A 273 -14.24 0.21 -10.87
C PRO A 273 -14.64 1.51 -11.57
N VAL A 274 -13.98 2.61 -11.20
CA VAL A 274 -14.23 3.97 -11.72
C VAL A 274 -14.31 4.00 -13.26
N LEU A 275 -13.67 3.02 -13.92
CA LEU A 275 -13.82 2.73 -15.33
C LEU A 275 -14.44 1.32 -15.55
N ASP A 276 -15.70 1.25 -15.98
CA ASP A 276 -16.24 0.04 -16.59
C ASP A 276 -15.79 -0.04 -18.05
N ALA A 277 -14.73 -0.82 -18.30
CA ALA A 277 -14.18 -1.01 -19.63
C ALA A 277 -15.24 -1.50 -20.64
N THR A 278 -16.28 -2.22 -20.18
CA THR A 278 -17.32 -2.77 -21.08
C THR A 278 -18.21 -1.70 -21.71
N GLN A 279 -18.31 -0.52 -21.08
CA GLN A 279 -19.06 0.62 -21.59
C GLN A 279 -18.26 1.49 -22.55
N LEU A 280 -16.96 1.23 -22.71
CA LEU A 280 -16.12 2.02 -23.60
C LEU A 280 -16.32 1.61 -25.07
N PRO A 281 -16.35 2.57 -26.02
CA PRO A 281 -16.50 2.27 -27.44
C PRO A 281 -15.44 1.28 -27.98
N ILE A 282 -14.24 1.31 -27.40
CA ILE A 282 -13.14 0.42 -27.80
C ILE A 282 -13.38 -1.02 -27.38
N TYR A 283 -14.01 -1.26 -26.23
CA TYR A 283 -14.38 -2.61 -25.81
C TYR A 283 -15.43 -3.20 -26.75
N LEU A 284 -16.50 -2.46 -27.05
CA LEU A 284 -17.54 -2.93 -27.98
C LEU A 284 -16.95 -3.25 -29.37
N SER A 285 -16.02 -2.41 -29.84
CA SER A 285 -15.32 -2.62 -31.11
C SER A 285 -14.46 -3.88 -31.08
N LEU A 286 -13.63 -4.06 -30.05
CA LEU A 286 -12.77 -5.24 -29.90
C LEU A 286 -13.58 -6.51 -29.67
N LYS A 287 -14.66 -6.45 -28.89
CA LYS A 287 -15.57 -7.58 -28.69
C LYS A 287 -16.14 -8.07 -30.02
N ASN A 288 -16.71 -7.16 -30.82
CA ASN A 288 -17.29 -7.52 -32.12
C ASN A 288 -16.26 -8.15 -33.08
N ILE A 289 -14.99 -7.73 -32.99
CA ILE A 289 -13.90 -8.30 -33.78
C ILE A 289 -13.51 -9.69 -33.26
N VAL A 290 -13.30 -9.84 -31.94
CA VAL A 290 -12.88 -11.10 -31.32
C VAL A 290 -13.96 -12.19 -31.45
N ASP A 291 -15.24 -11.82 -31.31
CA ASP A 291 -16.39 -12.71 -31.48
C ASP A 291 -16.56 -13.18 -32.94
N ASN A 292 -16.00 -12.44 -33.91
CA ASN A 292 -16.09 -12.82 -35.31
C ASN A 292 -15.21 -14.04 -35.59
N LYS A 293 -15.83 -15.17 -35.93
CA LYS A 293 -15.10 -16.43 -36.22
C LYS A 293 -14.12 -16.33 -37.40
N ALA A 294 -14.29 -15.35 -38.29
CA ALA A 294 -13.34 -15.09 -39.37
C ALA A 294 -12.08 -14.35 -38.90
N PHE A 295 -12.12 -13.73 -37.72
CA PHE A 295 -10.98 -13.04 -37.14
C PHE A 295 -10.01 -14.05 -36.51
N MET A 296 -8.80 -14.14 -37.08
CA MET A 296 -7.73 -15.03 -36.62
C MET A 296 -8.21 -16.47 -36.37
N PRO A 297 -8.73 -17.19 -37.38
CA PRO A 297 -9.42 -18.46 -37.18
C PRO A 297 -8.57 -19.53 -36.47
N GLU A 298 -7.25 -19.52 -36.73
CA GLU A 298 -6.25 -20.40 -36.12
C GLU A 298 -5.64 -19.83 -34.82
N GLY A 299 -6.11 -18.67 -34.36
CA GLY A 299 -5.51 -17.94 -33.26
C GLY A 299 -4.27 -17.15 -33.68
N GLY A 300 -3.51 -16.66 -32.70
CA GLY A 300 -2.27 -15.91 -32.89
C GLY A 300 -2.09 -14.82 -31.83
N TYR A 301 -1.31 -13.79 -32.13
CA TYR A 301 -0.99 -12.72 -31.17
C TYR A 301 -1.40 -11.34 -31.67
N LEU A 302 -1.96 -10.54 -30.76
CA LEU A 302 -2.16 -9.09 -30.92
C LEU A 302 -1.10 -8.35 -30.13
N GLY A 303 -0.52 -7.31 -30.74
CA GLY A 303 0.46 -6.45 -30.10
C GLY A 303 -0.03 -5.01 -30.00
N PHE A 304 0.10 -4.41 -28.84
CA PHE A 304 -0.19 -3.00 -28.60
C PHE A 304 1.01 -2.34 -27.93
N TYR A 305 1.73 -1.47 -28.63
CA TYR A 305 2.76 -0.63 -28.01
C TYR A 305 2.11 0.36 -27.06
N CYS A 306 2.63 0.41 -25.84
CA CYS A 306 2.13 1.30 -24.82
C CYS A 306 2.38 2.77 -25.20
N SER A 307 1.38 3.60 -24.94
CA SER A 307 1.32 5.01 -25.30
C SER A 307 2.11 5.90 -24.33
N HIS A 308 2.43 5.38 -23.14
CA HIS A 308 3.20 6.08 -22.12
C HIS A 308 4.56 5.43 -21.85
N ALA A 309 5.47 6.19 -21.24
CA ALA A 309 6.73 5.66 -20.73
C ALA A 309 6.51 4.87 -19.43
N TYR A 310 7.22 3.75 -19.31
CA TYR A 310 7.24 2.87 -18.15
C TYR A 310 8.65 2.38 -17.91
N ALA A 311 9.04 2.24 -16.65
CA ALA A 311 10.31 1.61 -16.23
C ALA A 311 10.27 0.08 -16.41
N HIS A 312 9.90 -0.38 -17.62
CA HIS A 312 9.70 -1.79 -17.96
C HIS A 312 11.02 -2.57 -18.05
N THR A 313 12.15 -1.88 -18.06
CA THR A 313 13.52 -2.41 -18.07
C THR A 313 14.15 -2.44 -16.68
N ASN A 314 13.46 -1.95 -15.64
CA ASN A 314 13.93 -1.95 -14.26
C ASN A 314 13.37 -3.17 -13.52
N THR A 315 14.25 -4.05 -13.02
CA THR A 315 13.86 -5.26 -12.27
C THR A 315 13.26 -4.97 -10.90
N ASP A 316 13.56 -3.80 -10.33
CA ASP A 316 13.09 -3.38 -9.01
C ASP A 316 11.75 -2.61 -9.10
N ALA A 317 11.33 -2.21 -10.30
CA ALA A 317 10.05 -1.54 -10.56
C ALA A 317 8.91 -2.57 -10.71
N ILE A 318 8.38 -3.08 -9.60
CA ILE A 318 7.36 -4.15 -9.59
C ILE A 318 5.94 -3.57 -9.50
N ILE A 319 5.42 -2.93 -10.55
CA ILE A 319 3.97 -2.59 -10.62
C ILE A 319 3.42 -2.61 -12.07
N LEU A 320 4.01 -3.32 -13.04
CA LEU A 320 3.32 -3.64 -14.31
C LEU A 320 2.66 -5.01 -14.18
N PRO A 321 1.37 -5.19 -14.56
CA PRO A 321 0.50 -4.28 -15.33
C PRO A 321 -0.24 -3.20 -14.50
N ASP A 322 -0.18 -3.23 -13.18
CA ASP A 322 -1.02 -2.40 -12.29
C ASP A 322 -0.81 -0.87 -12.41
N MET A 323 0.29 -0.42 -13.01
CA MET A 323 0.65 0.99 -13.25
C MET A 323 0.34 1.49 -14.67
N LEU A 324 -0.31 0.67 -15.52
CA LEU A 324 -0.68 1.11 -16.87
C LEU A 324 -1.53 2.39 -16.81
N LYS A 325 -1.24 3.32 -17.72
CA LYS A 325 -1.81 4.67 -17.76
C LYS A 325 -2.72 4.80 -18.98
N GLY A 326 -3.78 5.59 -18.86
CA GLY A 326 -4.59 6.02 -19.99
C GLY A 326 -5.10 4.86 -20.86
N LEU A 327 -4.84 4.95 -22.18
CA LEU A 327 -5.28 3.94 -23.15
C LEU A 327 -4.65 2.56 -22.91
N ASP A 328 -3.45 2.50 -22.33
CA ASP A 328 -2.74 1.25 -22.12
C ASP A 328 -3.47 0.39 -21.07
N MET A 329 -3.96 1.04 -20.01
CA MET A 329 -4.83 0.42 -18.99
C MET A 329 -6.15 -0.07 -19.61
N VAL A 330 -6.76 0.75 -20.48
CA VAL A 330 -8.02 0.41 -21.15
C VAL A 330 -7.86 -0.84 -22.02
N ILE A 331 -6.77 -0.94 -22.78
CA ILE A 331 -6.47 -2.10 -23.63
C ILE A 331 -6.20 -3.35 -22.79
N TRP A 332 -5.40 -3.23 -21.72
CA TRP A 332 -5.15 -4.31 -20.77
C TRP A 332 -6.45 -4.90 -20.19
N GLU A 333 -7.30 -4.03 -19.63
CA GLU A 333 -8.59 -4.42 -19.08
C GLU A 333 -9.52 -5.03 -20.15
N THR A 334 -9.53 -4.45 -21.35
CA THR A 334 -10.36 -4.95 -22.45
C THR A 334 -9.93 -6.36 -22.87
N PHE A 335 -8.63 -6.62 -23.04
CA PHE A 335 -8.13 -7.95 -23.36
C PHE A 335 -8.48 -8.98 -22.28
N GLY A 336 -8.31 -8.63 -21.01
CA GLY A 336 -8.71 -9.49 -19.89
C GLY A 336 -10.21 -9.81 -19.89
N ARG A 337 -11.07 -8.83 -20.13
CA ARG A 337 -12.53 -9.02 -20.20
C ARG A 337 -13.01 -9.81 -21.42
N LEU A 338 -12.20 -9.85 -22.48
CA LEU A 338 -12.44 -10.68 -23.67
C LEU A 338 -11.84 -12.09 -23.53
N GLY A 339 -11.23 -12.42 -22.39
CA GLY A 339 -10.61 -13.72 -22.15
C GLY A 339 -9.33 -13.96 -22.95
N LEU A 340 -8.66 -12.89 -23.41
CA LEU A 340 -7.37 -12.99 -24.09
C LEU A 340 -6.25 -13.11 -23.04
N GLU A 341 -5.31 -14.03 -23.24
CA GLU A 341 -4.15 -14.18 -22.36
C GLU A 341 -3.15 -13.05 -22.66
N ALA A 342 -3.21 -11.97 -21.88
CA ALA A 342 -2.38 -10.78 -22.08
C ALA A 342 -1.16 -10.75 -21.14
N SER A 343 -0.05 -10.22 -21.64
CA SER A 343 1.17 -9.97 -20.86
C SER A 343 1.85 -8.68 -21.31
N VAL A 344 2.53 -8.00 -20.40
CA VAL A 344 3.35 -6.83 -20.73
C VAL A 344 4.78 -7.31 -21.02
N LYS A 345 5.31 -6.96 -22.19
CA LYS A 345 6.58 -7.47 -22.72
C LYS A 345 7.46 -6.32 -23.24
N PRO A 346 8.78 -6.33 -22.97
CA PRO A 346 9.72 -5.46 -23.67
C PRO A 346 9.89 -5.92 -25.12
N VAL A 347 10.04 -4.96 -26.04
CA VAL A 347 10.36 -5.19 -27.45
C VAL A 347 11.66 -4.47 -27.77
N LEU A 348 12.76 -5.22 -27.85
CA LEU A 348 14.11 -4.74 -28.10
C LEU A 348 14.29 -4.35 -29.56
N ASN A 349 14.84 -3.17 -29.82
CA ASN A 349 15.28 -2.78 -31.16
C ASN A 349 16.77 -3.11 -31.34
N VAL A 350 17.07 -3.97 -32.30
CA VAL A 350 18.45 -4.42 -32.64
C VAL A 350 18.90 -3.96 -34.04
N GLU A 351 18.12 -3.11 -34.70
CA GLU A 351 18.37 -2.66 -36.08
C GLU A 351 19.77 -2.06 -36.27
N ASP A 352 20.19 -1.17 -35.36
CA ASP A 352 21.49 -0.49 -35.44
C ASP A 352 22.67 -1.45 -35.25
N PHE A 353 22.46 -2.59 -34.57
CA PHE A 353 23.52 -3.53 -34.23
C PHE A 353 23.82 -4.52 -35.38
N TYR A 354 22.77 -5.03 -36.04
CA TYR A 354 22.93 -5.96 -37.16
C TYR A 354 22.90 -5.29 -38.54
N GLN A 355 23.00 -3.95 -38.60
CA GLN A 355 22.92 -3.19 -39.86
C GLN A 355 24.00 -3.56 -40.90
N TYR A 356 25.09 -4.21 -40.47
CA TYR A 356 26.21 -4.62 -41.32
C TYR A 356 26.28 -6.13 -41.58
N GLU A 357 25.33 -6.92 -41.06
CA GLU A 357 25.28 -8.35 -41.36
C GLU A 357 24.71 -8.62 -42.75
N ASP A 358 25.26 -9.63 -43.43
CA ASP A 358 24.82 -10.05 -44.76
C ASP A 358 23.44 -10.73 -44.75
N GLU A 359 23.03 -11.31 -43.61
CA GLU A 359 21.72 -11.95 -43.45
C GLU A 359 20.70 -11.02 -42.77
N PRO A 360 19.51 -10.81 -43.37
CA PRO A 360 18.49 -9.93 -42.80
C PRO A 360 17.87 -10.55 -41.54
N ARG A 361 18.22 -10.00 -40.37
CA ARG A 361 17.60 -10.32 -39.08
C ARG A 361 16.30 -9.55 -38.85
N ASP A 362 15.50 -10.00 -37.89
CA ASP A 362 14.34 -9.22 -37.43
C ASP A 362 14.85 -8.01 -36.61
N PRO A 363 14.52 -6.77 -37.00
CA PRO A 363 14.98 -5.59 -36.26
C PRO A 363 14.38 -5.49 -34.86
N MET A 364 13.32 -6.26 -34.56
CA MET A 364 12.62 -6.21 -33.28
C MET A 364 12.52 -7.58 -32.63
N ILE A 365 12.86 -7.66 -31.35
CA ILE A 365 12.84 -8.91 -30.58
C ILE A 365 11.96 -8.74 -29.35
N VAL A 366 10.99 -9.65 -29.17
CA VAL A 366 10.09 -9.66 -28.00
C VAL A 366 10.74 -10.43 -26.87
N GLY A 367 11.03 -9.75 -25.75
CA GLY A 367 11.62 -10.36 -24.56
C GLY A 367 10.58 -10.93 -23.61
N ASN A 368 10.99 -11.93 -22.83
CA ASN A 368 10.17 -12.49 -21.75
C ASN A 368 10.48 -11.84 -20.41
N ASP A 369 11.76 -11.57 -20.15
CA ASP A 369 12.21 -10.88 -18.93
C ASP A 369 12.19 -9.37 -19.11
N ARG A 370 11.97 -8.64 -18.01
CA ARG A 370 11.88 -7.17 -18.03
C ARG A 370 13.18 -6.50 -18.44
N ALA A 371 14.27 -6.91 -17.79
CA ALA A 371 15.61 -6.38 -18.05
C ALA A 371 16.48 -7.45 -18.68
N LEU A 372 17.28 -7.04 -19.67
CA LEU A 372 18.41 -7.82 -20.17
C LEU A 372 19.52 -7.69 -19.13
N GLN A 373 19.44 -8.50 -18.06
CA GLN A 373 20.43 -8.47 -16.99
C GLN A 373 21.70 -9.19 -17.45
N MET A 374 22.75 -8.42 -17.67
CA MET A 374 24.10 -8.96 -17.85
C MET A 374 24.86 -8.81 -16.53
N SER A 375 25.43 -9.91 -16.02
CA SER A 375 26.21 -9.87 -14.79
C SER A 375 27.48 -9.03 -15.00
N ASN A 376 27.52 -7.84 -14.38
CA ASN A 376 28.60 -6.82 -14.42
C ASN A 376 28.76 -6.09 -15.77
N MET A 377 29.42 -4.92 -15.75
CA MET A 377 29.84 -4.13 -16.94
C MET A 377 30.67 -5.02 -17.88
N MET A 378 30.00 -5.78 -18.76
CA MET A 378 30.63 -6.74 -19.65
C MET A 378 31.08 -6.01 -20.92
N ARG A 379 32.31 -6.34 -21.31
CA ARG A 379 32.91 -5.99 -22.59
C ARG A 379 32.41 -7.01 -23.60
N ILE A 380 31.89 -6.56 -24.73
CA ILE A 380 31.46 -7.45 -25.80
C ILE A 380 32.59 -7.52 -26.82
N GLU A 381 33.22 -8.69 -26.90
CA GLU A 381 34.38 -8.91 -27.77
C GLU A 381 33.97 -9.45 -29.15
N ASP A 382 32.78 -10.06 -29.27
CA ASP A 382 32.21 -10.56 -30.52
C ASP A 382 30.66 -10.51 -30.53
N TYR A 383 30.06 -10.60 -31.71
CA TYR A 383 28.60 -10.56 -31.92
C TYR A 383 27.89 -11.79 -31.33
N ASP A 384 28.54 -12.95 -31.31
CA ASP A 384 27.98 -14.22 -30.84
C ASP A 384 27.64 -14.16 -29.33
N GLN A 385 28.47 -13.47 -28.53
CA GLN A 385 28.20 -13.24 -27.11
C GLN A 385 26.92 -12.43 -26.86
N MET A 386 26.61 -11.45 -27.71
CA MET A 386 25.36 -10.67 -27.59
C MET A 386 24.14 -11.52 -27.98
N ASP A 387 24.27 -12.32 -29.05
CA ASP A 387 23.21 -13.23 -29.51
C ASP A 387 22.78 -14.20 -28.40
N GLU A 388 23.74 -14.82 -27.71
CA GLU A 388 23.45 -15.74 -26.61
C GLU A 388 22.68 -15.06 -25.46
N GLN A 389 23.00 -13.81 -25.15
CA GLN A 389 22.36 -13.05 -24.07
C GLN A 389 20.95 -12.64 -24.44
N ILE A 390 20.76 -12.16 -25.68
CA ILE A 390 19.44 -11.83 -26.20
C ILE A 390 18.53 -13.07 -26.18
N GLU A 391 19.03 -14.24 -26.61
CA GLU A 391 18.26 -15.47 -26.60
C GLU A 391 17.95 -15.98 -25.17
N GLN A 392 18.89 -15.84 -24.22
CA GLN A 392 18.62 -16.15 -22.81
C GLN A 392 17.51 -15.27 -22.23
N TRP A 393 17.56 -13.96 -22.49
CA TRP A 393 16.55 -12.98 -22.06
C TRP A 393 15.19 -13.17 -22.75
N ARG A 394 15.22 -13.64 -24.00
CA ARG A 394 14.03 -14.00 -24.76
C ARG A 394 13.33 -15.21 -24.15
N GLY A 395 14.05 -16.12 -23.49
CA GLY A 395 13.50 -17.30 -22.82
C GLY A 395 12.94 -18.36 -23.79
N GLY A 396 12.46 -19.50 -23.27
CA GLY A 396 12.11 -20.67 -24.10
C GLY A 396 10.77 -20.60 -24.87
N GLU A 397 9.74 -19.93 -24.34
CA GLU A 397 8.48 -19.68 -25.07
C GLU A 397 8.56 -18.33 -25.78
N THR A 398 8.97 -18.32 -27.04
CA THR A 398 9.23 -17.09 -27.78
C THR A 398 8.06 -16.71 -28.68
N VAL A 399 7.52 -15.51 -28.48
CA VAL A 399 6.61 -14.89 -29.46
C VAL A 399 7.46 -14.24 -30.54
N ASN A 400 7.28 -14.66 -31.79
CA ASN A 400 7.99 -14.05 -32.91
C ASN A 400 7.38 -12.68 -33.25
N PHE A 401 8.20 -11.65 -33.38
CA PHE A 401 7.75 -10.29 -33.69
C PHE A 401 6.90 -10.23 -34.98
N LYS A 402 7.27 -11.00 -36.01
CA LYS A 402 6.57 -11.09 -37.30
C LYS A 402 5.22 -11.81 -37.22
N GLU A 403 5.01 -12.63 -36.19
CA GLU A 403 3.76 -13.36 -35.97
C GLU A 403 2.73 -12.53 -35.17
N ILE A 404 3.12 -11.35 -34.69
CA ILE A 404 2.26 -10.44 -33.95
C ILE A 404 1.54 -9.49 -34.91
N HIS A 405 0.22 -9.42 -34.80
CA HIS A 405 -0.57 -8.40 -35.45
C HIS A 405 -0.57 -7.12 -34.59
N TRP A 406 0.28 -6.16 -34.97
CA TRP A 406 0.45 -4.89 -34.25
C TRP A 406 -0.69 -3.90 -34.53
N LEU A 407 -1.34 -3.44 -33.47
CA LEU A 407 -2.42 -2.46 -33.49
C LEU A 407 -1.91 -1.02 -33.51
N THR A 408 -0.72 -0.79 -32.98
CA THR A 408 -0.08 0.53 -32.87
C THR A 408 1.38 0.47 -33.30
N LYS A 409 2.01 1.64 -33.44
CA LYS A 409 3.45 1.76 -33.72
C LYS A 409 4.22 2.05 -32.42
N PRO A 410 5.52 1.73 -32.36
CA PRO A 410 6.36 2.08 -31.21
C PRO A 410 6.31 3.59 -30.92
N ASN A 411 6.30 3.95 -29.63
CA ASN A 411 6.25 5.35 -29.19
C ASN A 411 7.38 5.69 -28.22
N HIS A 412 7.31 5.22 -26.97
CA HIS A 412 8.33 5.49 -25.95
C HIS A 412 9.32 4.33 -25.84
N LYS A 413 10.60 4.65 -25.95
CA LYS A 413 11.71 3.70 -25.76
C LYS A 413 12.47 4.02 -24.48
N GLU A 414 12.85 2.99 -23.74
CA GLU A 414 13.70 3.07 -22.56
C GLU A 414 15.03 2.37 -22.82
N LEU A 415 16.07 2.75 -22.08
CA LEU A 415 17.35 2.06 -22.13
C LEU A 415 17.17 0.62 -21.62
N GLN A 416 17.53 -0.36 -22.46
CA GLN A 416 17.51 -1.79 -22.10
C GLN A 416 18.89 -2.24 -21.62
N LEU A 417 19.95 -1.82 -22.31
CA LEU A 417 21.33 -2.23 -22.03
C LEU A 417 22.29 -1.15 -22.53
N ALA A 418 23.33 -0.87 -21.75
CA ALA A 418 24.51 -0.12 -22.19
C ALA A 418 25.74 -1.03 -22.09
N TYR A 419 26.57 -1.06 -23.13
CA TYR A 419 27.71 -1.97 -23.22
C TYR A 419 28.90 -1.31 -23.93
N ILE A 420 30.09 -1.85 -23.71
CA ILE A 420 31.32 -1.41 -24.38
C ILE A 420 31.60 -2.38 -25.54
N ALA A 421 31.60 -1.86 -26.76
CA ALA A 421 31.97 -2.61 -27.96
C ALA A 421 33.46 -2.43 -28.24
N TYR A 422 34.16 -3.52 -28.55
CA TYR A 422 35.58 -3.50 -28.93
C TYR A 422 35.74 -3.84 -30.42
N GLY A 423 36.07 -2.81 -31.20
CA GLY A 423 36.50 -2.93 -32.60
C GLY A 423 37.95 -2.44 -32.77
N ASN A 424 38.22 -1.67 -33.84
CA ASN A 424 39.50 -0.98 -34.00
C ASN A 424 39.72 0.13 -32.93
N GLU A 425 38.63 0.65 -32.35
CA GLU A 425 38.60 1.61 -31.22
C GLU A 425 37.46 1.21 -30.26
N GLU A 426 37.52 1.66 -29.00
CA GLU A 426 36.53 1.36 -27.96
C GLU A 426 35.37 2.37 -27.98
N SER A 427 34.12 1.88 -28.09
CA SER A 427 32.91 2.71 -28.11
C SER A 427 31.90 2.26 -27.06
N LEU A 428 31.14 3.21 -26.52
CA LEU A 428 29.97 2.94 -25.66
C LEU A 428 28.72 2.87 -26.55
N GLU A 429 28.04 1.74 -26.53
CA GLU A 429 26.82 1.49 -27.30
C GLU A 429 25.64 1.14 -26.38
N SER A 430 24.42 1.22 -26.92
CA SER A 430 23.21 1.04 -26.14
C SER A 430 22.07 0.46 -26.94
N PHE A 431 21.34 -0.48 -26.33
CA PHE A 431 20.06 -0.96 -26.83
C PHE A 431 18.89 -0.26 -26.13
N TYR A 432 17.83 -0.04 -26.89
CA TYR A 432 16.57 0.50 -26.37
C TYR A 432 15.44 -0.50 -26.61
N SER A 433 14.53 -0.59 -25.66
CA SER A 433 13.30 -1.38 -25.79
C SER A 433 12.04 -0.52 -25.65
N TYR A 434 10.96 -1.00 -26.25
CA TYR A 434 9.62 -0.46 -26.10
C TYR A 434 8.80 -1.34 -25.16
N CYS A 435 7.84 -0.74 -24.46
CA CYS A 435 6.86 -1.49 -23.67
C CYS A 435 5.64 -1.84 -24.55
N ALA A 436 5.23 -3.11 -24.56
CA ALA A 436 4.05 -3.55 -25.30
C ALA A 436 3.16 -4.50 -24.49
N ILE A 437 1.85 -4.46 -24.73
CA ILE A 437 0.89 -5.48 -24.28
C ILE A 437 0.73 -6.48 -25.42
N ILE A 438 1.04 -7.74 -25.15
CA ILE A 438 0.89 -8.86 -26.10
C ILE A 438 -0.22 -9.77 -25.59
N ALA A 439 -1.26 -9.96 -26.40
CA ALA A 439 -2.40 -10.78 -26.08
C ALA A 439 -2.53 -11.97 -27.04
N ARG A 440 -2.64 -13.18 -26.48
CA ARG A 440 -2.91 -14.39 -27.25
C ARG A 440 -4.40 -14.49 -27.56
N VAL A 441 -4.69 -14.64 -28.84
CA VAL A 441 -6.02 -14.93 -29.36
C VAL A 441 -6.11 -16.44 -29.59
N GLN A 442 -7.05 -17.09 -28.90
CA GLN A 442 -7.30 -18.51 -29.09
C GLN A 442 -7.91 -18.79 -30.48
N PRO A 443 -7.72 -20.00 -31.04
CA PRO A 443 -8.42 -20.42 -32.25
C PRO A 443 -9.93 -20.24 -32.11
N SER A 444 -10.62 -19.94 -33.21
CA SER A 444 -12.06 -19.65 -33.22
C SER A 444 -12.93 -20.75 -32.59
N GLY A 445 -12.49 -22.01 -32.65
CA GLY A 445 -13.16 -23.15 -32.02
C GLY A 445 -13.00 -23.24 -30.49
N ALA A 446 -12.05 -22.50 -29.90
CA ALA A 446 -11.74 -22.49 -28.48
C ALA A 446 -12.19 -21.21 -27.75
N ARG A 447 -12.73 -20.21 -28.47
CA ARG A 447 -13.30 -18.99 -27.87
C ARG A 447 -14.68 -19.29 -27.30
N SER A 448 -14.89 -19.02 -26.02
CA SER A 448 -16.22 -19.02 -25.41
C SER A 448 -17.05 -17.85 -25.97
N ASN A 449 -18.28 -18.13 -26.43
CA ASN A 449 -19.23 -17.13 -26.91
C ASN A 449 -19.62 -16.10 -25.84
#